data_AF-A0A368G2X8-F1
#
_entry.id   AF-A0A368G2X8-F1
#
_cell.length_a   1.000
_cell.length_b   1.000
_cell.length_c   1.000
_cell.angle_alpha   90.00
_cell.angle_beta   90.00
_cell.angle_gamma   90.00
#
_symmetry.space_group_name_H-M   'P 1'
#
loop_
_entity.id
_entity.type
_entity.pdbx_description
1 polymer ?
#
loop_
_entity_poly.entity_id
_entity_poly.type
_entity_poly.pdbx_seq_one_letter_code
_entity_poly.pdbx_strand_id
1 'polypeptide(L)'
;MRKRFQKIVKEDYIGDHLEELLNDIISYYVDRDEEQHFGFYIDRYTEFLSDLMFVVPSADGILARRAAGWNMYAYSLDHYNEAIWGKDVPHRLKG
;
A
#
# COMPACT_ATOMS: atom_id res chain seq x y z
N MET A 1 -10.26 28.00 -8.82
CA MET A 1 -9.59 27.57 -7.56
C MET A 1 -9.02 26.16 -7.65
N ARG A 2 -9.83 25.13 -8.01
CA ARG A 2 -9.42 23.71 -8.14
C ARG A 2 -8.20 23.45 -9.05
N LYS A 3 -8.15 24.05 -10.24
CA LYS A 3 -7.03 23.91 -11.20
C LYS A 3 -5.70 24.50 -10.69
N ARG A 4 -5.77 25.53 -9.85
CA ARG A 4 -4.58 26.20 -9.30
C ARG A 4 -3.95 25.37 -8.17
N PHE A 5 -4.80 24.75 -7.36
CA PHE A 5 -4.38 23.85 -6.28
C PHE A 5 -3.75 22.57 -6.83
N GLN A 6 -4.36 21.96 -7.86
CA GLN A 6 -3.76 20.81 -8.56
C GLN A 6 -2.41 21.15 -9.17
N LYS A 7 -2.26 22.34 -9.75
CA LYS A 7 -1.00 22.80 -10.32
C LYS A 7 0.10 22.92 -9.25
N ILE A 8 -0.20 23.56 -8.12
CA ILE A 8 0.73 23.71 -6.99
C ILE A 8 1.13 22.36 -6.41
N VAL A 9 0.19 21.44 -6.18
CA VAL A 9 0.50 20.11 -5.66
C VAL A 9 1.39 19.32 -6.63
N LYS A 10 1.17 19.46 -7.94
CA LYS A 10 1.98 18.77 -8.96
C LYS A 10 3.38 19.37 -9.08
N GLU A 11 3.50 20.70 -9.04
CA GLU A 11 4.77 21.42 -9.18
C GLU A 11 5.64 21.35 -7.91
N ASP A 12 5.07 21.50 -6.71
CA ASP A 12 5.86 21.62 -5.46
C ASP A 12 6.26 20.27 -4.84
N TYR A 13 5.49 19.20 -5.03
CA TYR A 13 5.71 17.94 -4.31
C TYR A 13 6.27 16.79 -5.15
N ILE A 14 6.06 16.80 -6.46
CA ILE A 14 6.46 15.67 -7.31
C ILE A 14 7.24 16.12 -8.55
N GLY A 15 6.99 17.34 -9.04
CA GLY A 15 7.77 17.96 -10.11
C GLY A 15 7.81 17.12 -11.40
N ASP A 16 8.93 17.16 -12.10
CA ASP A 16 9.15 16.43 -13.35
C ASP A 16 9.31 14.91 -13.16
N HIS A 17 9.45 14.43 -11.91
CA HIS A 17 9.69 13.03 -11.58
C HIS A 17 8.41 12.23 -11.32
N LEU A 18 7.23 12.84 -11.46
CA LEU A 18 5.96 12.12 -11.22
C LEU A 18 5.82 10.88 -12.09
N GLU A 19 6.21 10.98 -13.36
CA GLU A 19 6.11 9.86 -14.29
C GLU A 19 7.09 8.74 -13.93
N GLU A 20 8.33 9.08 -13.58
CA GLU A 20 9.34 8.15 -13.09
C GLU A 20 8.87 7.43 -11.82
N LEU A 21 8.40 8.18 -10.82
CA LEU A 21 7.87 7.62 -9.57
C LEU A 21 6.68 6.68 -9.81
N LEU A 22 5.75 7.06 -10.69
CA LEU A 22 4.61 6.22 -11.03
C LEU A 22 5.05 4.93 -11.73
N ASN A 23 6.03 5.01 -12.63
CA ASN A 23 6.59 3.84 -13.29
C ASN A 23 7.27 2.90 -12.30
N ASP A 24 8.01 3.44 -11.33
CA ASP A 24 8.65 2.62 -10.28
C ASP A 24 7.61 1.92 -9.39
N ILE A 25 6.54 2.62 -9.01
CA ILE A 25 5.43 2.02 -8.25
C ILE A 25 4.77 0.92 -9.06
N ILE A 26 4.44 1.18 -10.33
CA ILE A 26 3.82 0.16 -11.20
C ILE A 26 4.76 -1.03 -11.36
N SER A 27 6.05 -0.80 -11.62
CA SER A 27 7.02 -1.88 -11.78
C SER A 27 7.13 -2.75 -10.52
N TYR A 28 7.11 -2.12 -9.34
CA TYR A 28 7.22 -2.85 -8.08
C TYR A 28 5.98 -3.70 -7.75
N TYR A 29 4.77 -3.18 -7.97
CA TYR A 29 3.53 -3.87 -7.58
C TYR A 29 2.92 -4.69 -8.71
N VAL A 30 3.04 -4.29 -9.97
CA VAL A 30 2.32 -4.88 -11.11
C VAL A 30 3.21 -5.79 -11.94
N ASP A 31 4.46 -5.39 -12.22
CA ASP A 31 5.36 -6.12 -13.14
C ASP A 31 6.08 -7.28 -12.45
N ARG A 32 5.34 -8.05 -11.63
CA ARG A 32 5.80 -9.29 -10.99
C ARG A 32 5.50 -10.48 -11.90
N ASP A 33 6.35 -11.51 -11.86
CA ASP A 33 6.16 -12.79 -12.59
C ASP A 33 5.06 -13.65 -11.92
N GLU A 34 3.86 -13.08 -11.83
CA GLU A 34 2.68 -13.64 -11.15
C GLU A 34 1.50 -13.81 -12.12
N GLU A 35 0.64 -14.79 -11.86
CA GLU A 35 -0.55 -15.03 -12.68
C GLU A 35 -1.59 -13.90 -12.50
N GLN A 36 -1.85 -13.17 -13.59
CA GLN A 36 -2.84 -12.09 -13.63
C GLN A 36 -4.27 -12.64 -13.70
N HIS A 37 -4.83 -12.97 -12.54
CA HIS A 37 -6.23 -13.36 -12.38
C HIS A 37 -7.15 -12.13 -12.30
N PHE A 38 -8.47 -12.35 -12.35
CA PHE A 38 -9.47 -11.26 -12.38
C PHE A 38 -9.33 -10.20 -11.26
N GLY A 39 -8.86 -10.61 -10.07
CA GLY A 39 -8.64 -9.74 -8.91
C GLY A 39 -7.25 -9.09 -8.83
N PHE A 40 -6.31 -9.49 -9.70
CA PHE A 40 -4.89 -9.18 -9.55
C PHE A 40 -4.62 -7.68 -9.32
N TYR A 41 -5.16 -6.81 -10.17
CA TYR A 41 -4.94 -5.36 -10.07
C TYR A 41 -5.60 -4.74 -8.82
N ILE A 42 -6.71 -5.32 -8.34
CA ILE A 42 -7.37 -4.86 -7.10
C ILE A 42 -6.49 -5.23 -5.90
N ASP A 43 -5.93 -6.44 -5.90
CA ASP A 43 -5.02 -6.89 -4.84
C ASP A 43 -3.76 -6.04 -4.81
N ARG A 44 -3.13 -5.79 -5.97
CA ARG A 44 -1.93 -4.92 -6.07
C ARG A 44 -2.20 -3.49 -5.62
N TYR A 45 -3.35 -2.93 -6.00
CA TYR A 45 -3.73 -1.59 -5.58
C TYR A 45 -3.97 -1.52 -4.06
N THR A 46 -4.59 -2.57 -3.49
CA THR A 46 -4.85 -2.66 -2.05
C THR A 46 -3.55 -2.85 -1.26
N GLU A 47 -2.63 -3.69 -1.76
CA GLU A 47 -1.27 -3.88 -1.22
C GLU A 47 -0.52 -2.54 -1.20
N PHE A 48 -0.47 -1.83 -2.33
CA PHE A 48 0.17 -0.51 -2.43
C PHE A 48 -0.40 0.50 -1.41
N LEU A 49 -1.72 0.60 -1.30
CA LEU A 49 -2.34 1.51 -0.34
C LEU A 49 -2.06 1.11 1.12
N SER A 50 -2.07 -0.18 1.42
CA SER A 50 -1.75 -0.71 2.75
C SER A 50 -0.31 -0.39 3.12
N ASP A 51 0.63 -0.64 2.21
CA ASP A 51 2.06 -0.40 2.41
C ASP A 51 2.36 1.08 2.60
N LEU A 52 1.82 1.93 1.73
CA LEU A 52 2.00 3.38 1.78
C LEU A 52 1.46 3.98 3.09
N MET A 53 0.28 3.54 3.54
CA MET A 53 -0.42 4.18 4.64
C MET A 53 -0.14 3.57 6.01
N PHE A 54 0.20 2.28 6.08
CA PHE A 54 0.29 1.55 7.34
C PHE A 54 1.58 0.76 7.50
N VAL A 55 1.88 -0.17 6.58
CA VAL A 55 2.94 -1.17 6.82
C VAL A 55 4.32 -0.51 6.85
N VAL A 56 4.68 0.26 5.82
CA VAL A 56 6.00 0.91 5.73
C VAL A 56 6.19 1.94 6.85
N PRO A 57 5.26 2.88 7.11
CA PRO A 57 5.40 3.82 8.22
C PRO A 57 5.50 3.13 9.60
N SER A 58 4.79 2.02 9.79
CA SER A 58 4.88 1.23 11.03
C SER A 58 6.24 0.57 11.17
N ALA A 59 6.77 -0.02 10.10
CA ALA A 59 8.10 -0.63 10.07
C ALA A 59 9.19 0.41 10.37
N ASP A 60 9.15 1.58 9.72
CA ASP A 60 10.06 2.70 9.98
C ASP A 60 9.98 3.14 11.45
N GLY A 61 8.76 3.27 11.97
CA GLY A 61 8.53 3.62 13.37
C GLY A 61 9.08 2.60 14.36
N ILE A 62 9.01 1.30 14.04
CA ILE A 62 9.58 0.22 14.86
C ILE A 62 11.12 0.29 14.83
N LEU A 63 11.71 0.42 13.63
CA LEU A 63 13.15 0.50 13.45
C LEU A 63 13.75 1.72 14.16
N ALA A 64 13.11 2.88 14.04
CA ALA A 64 13.54 4.11 14.72
C ALA A 64 13.53 3.96 16.25
N ARG A 65 12.48 3.34 16.83
CA ARG A 65 12.40 3.12 18.29
C ARG A 65 13.42 2.10 18.78
N ARG A 66 13.65 1.03 18.01
CA ARG A 66 14.71 0.06 18.30
C ARG A 66 16.08 0.73 18.29
N ALA A 67 16.35 1.58 17.30
CA ALA A 67 17.61 2.35 17.22
C ALA A 67 17.79 3.31 18.42
N ALA A 68 16.69 3.82 18.98
CA ALA A 68 16.70 4.62 20.20
C ALA A 68 16.85 3.79 21.50
N GLY A 69 17.09 2.48 21.41
CA GLY A 69 17.34 1.61 22.57
C GLY A 69 16.09 0.99 23.20
N TRP A 70 14.93 1.06 22.54
CA TRP A 70 13.69 0.48 23.07
C TRP A 70 13.64 -1.04 22.81
N ASN A 71 13.15 -1.78 23.80
CA ASN A 71 12.81 -3.19 23.63
C ASN A 71 11.48 -3.29 22.87
N MET A 72 11.56 -3.55 21.57
CA MET A 72 10.42 -3.61 20.66
C MET A 72 9.99 -5.05 20.41
N TYR A 73 8.69 -5.27 20.35
CA TYR A 73 8.06 -6.51 19.87
C TYR A 73 7.09 -6.13 18.75
N ALA A 74 7.13 -6.88 17.66
CA ALA A 74 6.25 -6.68 16.51
C ALA A 74 5.59 -8.02 16.15
N TYR A 75 4.37 -7.95 15.65
CA TYR A 75 3.64 -9.11 15.13
C TYR A 75 2.96 -8.73 13.82
N SER A 76 2.77 -9.71 12.95
CA SER A 76 1.87 -9.62 11.82
C SER A 76 0.63 -10.45 12.15
N LEU A 77 -0.55 -9.90 11.89
CA LEU A 77 -1.81 -10.60 12.07
C LEU A 77 -2.39 -10.91 10.69
N ASP A 78 -2.31 -12.17 10.31
CA ASP A 78 -2.83 -12.70 9.05
C ASP A 78 -3.95 -13.72 9.33
N HIS A 79 -4.84 -13.36 10.26
CA HIS A 79 -5.99 -14.20 10.59
C HIS A 79 -7.25 -13.65 9.93
N TYR A 80 -7.81 -14.48 9.06
CA TYR A 80 -9.07 -14.22 8.40
C TYR A 80 -10.24 -14.81 9.19
N ASN A 81 -11.25 -13.99 9.49
CA ASN A 81 -12.46 -14.41 10.23
C ASN A 81 -13.64 -14.60 9.27
N GLU A 82 -14.04 -15.86 9.04
CA GLU A 82 -15.17 -16.20 8.16
C GLU A 82 -16.52 -15.69 8.67
N ALA A 83 -16.68 -15.51 9.98
CA ALA A 83 -17.97 -15.21 10.60
C ALA A 83 -18.45 -13.77 10.37
N ILE A 84 -17.57 -12.85 9.98
CA ILE A 84 -17.90 -11.41 9.80
C ILE A 84 -18.39 -11.07 8.39
N TRP A 85 -18.23 -11.97 7.42
CA TRP A 85 -18.60 -11.72 6.04
C TRP A 85 -19.92 -12.39 5.67
N GLY A 86 -20.74 -11.68 4.89
CA GLY A 86 -21.95 -12.26 4.29
C GLY A 86 -21.62 -13.48 3.42
N LYS A 87 -22.51 -14.48 3.40
CA LYS A 87 -22.32 -15.70 2.61
C LYS A 87 -22.17 -15.41 1.10
N ASP A 88 -22.77 -14.32 0.65
CA ASP A 88 -22.84 -13.92 -0.76
C ASP A 88 -21.59 -13.18 -1.25
N VAL A 89 -20.68 -12.81 -0.35
CA VAL A 89 -19.40 -12.18 -0.75
C VAL A 89 -18.48 -13.29 -1.30
N PRO A 90 -17.86 -13.12 -2.47
CA PRO A 90 -16.86 -14.07 -2.98
C PRO A 90 -15.70 -14.22 -2.00
N HIS A 91 -15.21 -15.45 -1.75
CA HIS A 91 -14.13 -15.71 -0.79
C HIS A 91 -12.90 -14.83 -1.04
N ARG A 92 -12.53 -14.60 -2.30
CA ARG A 92 -11.41 -13.73 -2.70
C ARG A 92 -11.58 -12.24 -2.38
N LEU A 93 -12.80 -11.77 -2.12
CA LEU A 93 -13.08 -10.38 -1.75
C LEU A 93 -13.28 -10.22 -0.23
N LYS A 94 -13.25 -11.33 0.50
CA LYS A 94 -13.32 -11.32 1.94
C LYS A 94 -11.87 -11.30 2.44
N GLY A 95 -11.41 -10.11 2.82
CA GLY A 95 -10.17 -9.88 3.58
C GLY A 95 -8.94 -10.62 3.06
#